data_AF-A0A9E7F491-F1
#
_entry.id   AF-A0A9E7F491-F1
#
_cell.length_a   1.000
_cell.length_b   1.000
_cell.length_c   1.000
_cell.angle_alpha   90.00
_cell.angle_beta   90.00
_cell.angle_gamma   90.00
#
_symmetry.space_group_name_H-M   'P 1'
#
loop_
_entity.id
_entity.type
_entity.pdbx_description
1 polymer ?
#
loop_
_entity_poly.entity_id
_entity_poly.type
_entity_poly.pdbx_seq_one_letter_code
_entity_poly.pdbx_strand_id
1 'polypeptide(L)'
;MEANENPDPRSLTDAKSSEVPRRALGERRTEFVRIIVQCLYSLGYRRAAATLEAESGVSLDSPEYTALFFDVMAGRWDDCIATIESIEDMDCGARAAAAFLVWREHFLELLGLKDGFLMARDVLSERIAPLDMDRQRVHGLARLLISSEGIVNVEDRVRRRLGLLLDLVEVLPPWVRVPSARLEHLVEMTVLKQIASCFYHNSPGEVTLYEDHKCSQEQIPSKCSQILYDHKNEVWFVQFSHNGDYLASSSRDCTAIIWAVNKDDSISLKHVLEGHMKPISFLAWSPNDRMLLTCGNVEALKLWDVCDGTCKFTFTGGANRIISSCAWFPESEKIVCGSWEPDNRIFACDLEGNELEVWEGERMPKVTDLAVTPDGRCLISICSNKEILIRDFHRGNEWKIHEEHSITSLSLSSDGQFLIVNLNSEEIHLWSINVSSSLPDKFRGHKQGKYVIRSCFGGSNSLFVASGSEDSQVMFLLILLFF
;
A
#
# COMPACT_ATOMS: atom_id res chain seq x y z
N MET A 1 -21.75 -24.75 -48.19
CA MET A 1 -20.60 -24.36 -49.02
C MET A 1 -20.38 -22.90 -48.77
N GLU A 2 -19.49 -22.59 -47.82
CA GLU A 2 -18.73 -21.33 -47.73
C GLU A 2 -17.84 -21.53 -46.50
N ALA A 3 -16.58 -21.85 -46.80
CA ALA A 3 -15.50 -21.94 -45.83
C ALA A 3 -15.07 -20.51 -45.49
N ASN A 4 -14.81 -20.24 -44.21
CA ASN A 4 -14.07 -19.04 -43.83
C ASN A 4 -12.83 -19.49 -43.06
N GLU A 5 -11.69 -19.16 -43.64
CA GLU A 5 -10.35 -19.61 -43.29
C GLU A 5 -9.85 -18.94 -42.00
N ASN A 6 -9.17 -19.73 -41.16
CA ASN A 6 -8.38 -19.23 -40.04
C ASN A 6 -7.22 -18.37 -40.56
N PRO A 7 -6.90 -17.22 -39.94
CA PRO A 7 -5.67 -16.51 -40.26
C PRO A 7 -4.47 -17.17 -39.57
N ASP A 8 -3.41 -17.36 -40.35
CA ASP A 8 -2.10 -17.93 -40.01
C ASP A 8 -1.33 -17.09 -38.94
N PRO A 9 -0.57 -17.72 -38.02
CA PRO A 9 0.09 -17.05 -36.89
C PRO A 9 1.50 -16.51 -37.20
N ARG A 10 1.73 -15.88 -38.37
CA ARG A 10 3.10 -15.49 -38.81
C ARG A 10 3.28 -14.02 -39.22
N SER A 11 2.67 -13.06 -38.52
CA SER A 11 2.85 -11.64 -38.83
C SER A 11 3.05 -10.71 -37.62
N LEU A 12 3.88 -11.11 -36.64
CA LEU A 12 4.24 -10.27 -35.49
C LEU A 12 5.76 -10.19 -35.25
N THR A 13 6.55 -10.21 -36.31
CA THR A 13 7.98 -9.83 -36.25
C THR A 13 8.18 -8.55 -37.04
N ASP A 14 7.88 -7.41 -36.41
CA ASP A 14 8.51 -6.11 -36.73
C ASP A 14 8.03 -5.06 -35.69
N ALA A 15 8.34 -5.32 -34.42
CA ALA A 15 8.32 -4.26 -33.42
C ALA A 15 9.56 -3.38 -33.66
N LYS A 16 9.39 -2.35 -34.50
CA LYS A 16 10.36 -1.26 -34.66
C LYS A 16 10.75 -0.76 -33.27
N SER A 17 12.02 -0.96 -32.91
CA SER A 17 12.67 -0.28 -31.81
C SER A 17 12.42 1.22 -31.95
N SER A 18 11.66 1.79 -31.02
CA SER A 18 11.42 3.22 -30.96
C SER A 18 12.73 3.94 -30.66
N GLU A 19 13.47 4.33 -31.70
CA GLU A 19 14.65 5.17 -31.56
C GLU A 19 14.23 6.49 -30.90
N VAL A 20 14.64 6.68 -29.64
CA VAL A 20 14.48 7.93 -28.91
C VAL A 20 15.17 9.05 -29.71
N PRO A 21 14.53 10.22 -29.94
CA PRO A 21 15.10 11.27 -30.78
C PRO A 21 16.47 11.75 -30.26
N ARG A 22 17.53 11.57 -31.07
CA ARG A 22 18.92 11.87 -30.70
C ARG A 22 19.19 13.33 -30.27
N ARG A 23 18.27 14.27 -30.55
CA ARG A 23 18.38 15.68 -30.11
C ARG A 23 18.12 15.89 -28.61
N ALA A 24 17.28 15.06 -27.98
CA ALA A 24 17.00 15.14 -26.54
C ALA A 24 18.09 14.48 -25.66
N LEU A 25 19.00 13.70 -26.28
CA LEU A 25 20.07 13.03 -25.56
C LEU A 25 21.22 13.95 -25.17
N GLY A 26 21.44 15.06 -25.88
CA GLY A 26 22.57 15.95 -25.64
C GLY A 26 22.52 16.63 -24.27
N GLU A 27 21.37 17.21 -23.93
CA GLU A 27 21.11 17.86 -22.64
C GLU A 27 21.00 16.83 -21.50
N ARG A 28 20.37 15.68 -21.76
CA ARG A 28 20.30 14.59 -20.77
C ARG A 28 21.62 13.87 -20.52
N ARG A 29 22.63 14.05 -21.40
CA ARG A 29 23.93 13.38 -21.27
C ARG A 29 24.68 13.87 -20.04
N THR A 30 24.66 15.18 -19.77
CA THR A 30 25.33 15.76 -18.60
C THR A 30 24.66 15.29 -17.31
N GLU A 31 23.33 15.30 -17.26
CA GLU A 31 22.54 14.78 -16.14
C GLU A 31 22.83 13.29 -15.89
N PHE A 32 22.85 12.48 -16.94
CA PHE A 32 23.12 11.05 -16.85
C PHE A 32 24.53 10.76 -16.32
N VAL A 33 25.54 11.48 -16.80
CA VAL A 33 26.91 11.35 -16.31
C VAL A 33 27.00 11.76 -14.83
N ARG A 34 26.38 12.88 -14.44
CA ARG A 34 26.36 13.32 -13.02
C ARG A 34 25.71 12.29 -12.09
N ILE A 35 24.60 11.69 -12.51
CA ILE A 35 23.91 10.64 -11.74
C ILE A 35 24.81 9.40 -11.59
N ILE A 36 25.49 8.97 -12.66
CA ILE A 36 26.42 7.83 -12.59
C ILE A 36 27.59 8.14 -11.67
N VAL A 37 28.20 9.32 -11.80
CA VAL A 37 29.31 9.76 -10.95
C VAL A 37 28.88 9.80 -9.48
N GLN A 38 27.69 10.35 -9.19
CA GLN A 38 27.11 10.36 -7.83
C GLN A 38 26.96 8.95 -7.26
N CYS A 39 26.44 8.01 -8.05
CA CYS A 39 26.27 6.61 -7.66
C CYS A 39 27.62 5.90 -7.45
N LEU A 40 28.61 6.13 -8.32
CA LEU A 40 29.95 5.58 -8.13
C LEU A 40 30.60 6.09 -6.84
N TYR A 41 30.40 7.37 -6.49
CA TYR A 41 30.86 7.91 -5.21
C TYR A 41 30.10 7.31 -4.02
N SER A 42 28.77 7.13 -4.09
CA SER A 42 27.98 6.51 -3.01
C SER A 42 28.36 5.05 -2.75
N LEU A 43 28.63 4.30 -3.82
CA LEU A 43 29.07 2.89 -3.76
C LEU A 43 30.56 2.74 -3.37
N GLY A 44 31.32 3.83 -3.27
CA GLY A 44 32.73 3.83 -2.85
C GLY A 44 33.75 3.65 -4.00
N TYR A 45 33.32 3.63 -5.25
CA TYR A 45 34.17 3.55 -6.45
C TYR A 45 34.83 4.88 -6.82
N ARG A 46 35.50 5.53 -5.87
CA ARG A 46 36.05 6.90 -6.00
C ARG A 46 36.99 7.08 -7.19
N ARG A 47 37.82 6.07 -7.48
CA ARG A 47 38.77 6.13 -8.62
C ARG A 47 38.04 6.14 -9.95
N ALA A 48 37.02 5.29 -10.11
CA ALA A 48 36.23 5.20 -11.32
C ALA A 48 35.40 6.47 -11.55
N ALA A 49 34.84 7.03 -10.47
CA ALA A 49 34.13 8.31 -10.52
C ALA A 49 35.04 9.45 -11.01
N ALA A 50 36.23 9.59 -10.41
CA ALA A 50 37.18 10.64 -10.79
C ALA A 50 37.70 10.50 -12.24
N THR A 51 37.92 9.27 -12.71
CA THR A 51 38.28 9.04 -14.13
C THR A 51 37.14 9.41 -15.06
N LEU A 52 35.89 9.08 -14.70
CA LEU A 52 34.72 9.40 -15.51
C LEU A 52 34.49 10.92 -15.58
N GLU A 53 34.69 11.66 -14.49
CA GLU A 53 34.65 13.12 -14.48
C GLU A 53 35.73 13.71 -15.40
N ALA A 54 36.96 13.19 -15.35
CA ALA A 54 38.07 13.66 -16.18
C ALA A 54 37.87 13.36 -17.68
N GLU A 55 37.33 12.18 -18.03
CA GLU A 55 37.10 11.78 -19.42
C GLU A 55 35.88 12.47 -20.03
N SER A 56 34.81 12.65 -19.24
CA SER A 56 33.57 13.26 -19.72
C SER A 56 33.62 14.79 -19.73
N GLY A 57 34.49 15.40 -18.91
CA GLY A 57 34.53 16.83 -18.66
C GLY A 57 33.34 17.34 -17.83
N VAL A 58 32.55 16.44 -17.22
CA VAL A 58 31.37 16.78 -16.43
C VAL A 58 31.70 16.52 -14.96
N SER A 59 31.73 17.59 -14.16
CA SER A 59 31.87 17.51 -12.70
C SER A 59 30.54 17.15 -12.03
N LEU A 60 30.60 16.39 -10.93
CA LEU A 60 29.45 16.11 -10.07
C LEU A 60 28.82 17.40 -9.54
N ASP A 61 29.65 18.25 -8.94
CA ASP A 61 29.23 19.52 -8.37
C ASP A 61 29.24 20.62 -9.43
N SER A 62 28.21 21.46 -9.42
CA SER A 62 28.18 22.67 -10.26
C SER A 62 29.19 23.71 -9.75
N PRO A 63 29.65 24.65 -10.61
CA PRO A 63 30.57 25.70 -10.16
C PRO A 63 29.95 26.55 -9.04
N GLU A 64 28.63 26.80 -9.09
CA GLU A 64 27.88 27.50 -8.03
C GLU A 64 27.94 26.72 -6.70
N TYR A 65 27.77 25.39 -6.73
CA TYR A 65 27.91 24.58 -5.53
C TYR A 65 29.34 24.56 -5.00
N THR A 66 30.35 24.50 -5.87
CA THR A 66 31.75 24.54 -5.42
C THR A 66 32.10 25.88 -4.77
N ALA A 67 31.62 26.99 -5.32
CA ALA A 67 31.77 28.32 -4.71
C ALA A 67 31.10 28.37 -3.33
N LEU A 68 29.84 27.94 -3.25
CA LEU A 68 29.07 27.84 -2.01
C LEU A 68 29.80 26.97 -0.96
N PHE A 69 30.34 25.82 -1.38
CA PHE A 69 31.11 24.93 -0.50
C PHE A 69 32.34 25.65 0.07
N PHE A 70 33.12 26.34 -0.76
CA PHE A 70 34.29 27.09 -0.31
C PHE A 70 33.91 28.28 0.58
N ASP A 71 32.83 28.98 0.28
CA ASP A 71 32.38 30.14 1.03
C ASP A 71 31.82 29.74 2.41
N VAL A 72 31.01 28.68 2.48
CA VAL A 72 30.52 28.12 3.75
C VAL A 72 31.68 27.63 4.61
N MET A 73 32.62 26.88 4.01
CA MET A 73 33.78 26.35 4.76
C MET A 73 34.72 27.46 5.23
N ALA A 74 34.83 28.57 4.49
CA ALA A 74 35.60 29.75 4.90
C ALA A 74 34.83 30.69 5.85
N GLY A 75 33.50 30.57 5.94
CA GLY A 75 32.65 31.47 6.73
C GLY A 75 32.40 32.83 6.07
N ARG A 76 32.38 32.88 4.74
CA ARG A 76 32.03 34.07 3.95
C ARG A 76 30.53 34.06 3.63
N TRP A 77 29.73 34.48 4.59
CA TRP A 77 28.27 34.33 4.55
C TRP A 77 27.59 35.23 3.52
N ASP A 78 28.05 36.47 3.35
CA ASP A 78 27.52 37.38 2.32
C ASP A 78 27.79 36.84 0.91
N ASP A 79 28.97 36.25 0.66
CA ASP A 79 29.32 35.63 -0.62
C ASP A 79 28.48 34.37 -0.90
N CYS A 80 28.12 33.61 0.16
CA CYS A 80 27.18 32.49 0.04
C CYS A 80 25.81 32.97 -0.45
N ILE A 81 25.31 34.09 0.10
CA ILE A 81 24.02 34.66 -0.29
C ILE A 81 24.08 35.20 -1.72
N ALA A 82 25.15 35.91 -2.09
CA ALA A 82 25.35 36.37 -3.46
C ALA A 82 25.37 35.19 -4.46
N THR A 83 26.00 34.09 -4.08
CA THR A 83 25.99 32.85 -4.88
C THR A 83 24.57 32.29 -5.00
N ILE A 84 23.81 32.17 -3.91
CA ILE A 84 22.41 31.71 -3.93
C ILE A 84 21.51 32.63 -4.77
N GLU A 85 21.72 33.94 -4.71
CA GLU A 85 20.98 34.92 -5.51
C GLU A 85 21.30 34.82 -7.00
N SER A 86 22.53 34.44 -7.35
CA SER A 86 22.96 34.22 -8.74
C SER A 86 22.43 32.94 -9.38
N ILE A 87 21.86 32.02 -8.60
CA ILE A 87 21.28 30.77 -9.11
C ILE A 87 19.98 31.09 -9.88
N GLU A 88 20.03 30.83 -11.19
CA GLU A 88 18.88 30.93 -12.10
C GLU A 88 17.82 29.88 -11.77
N ASP A 89 16.56 30.11 -12.17
CA ASP A 89 15.44 29.15 -12.03
C ASP A 89 15.15 28.62 -10.60
N MET A 90 15.59 29.34 -9.57
CA MET A 90 15.19 29.10 -8.19
C MET A 90 13.90 29.84 -7.84
N ASP A 91 12.96 29.15 -7.21
CA ASP A 91 11.73 29.75 -6.69
C ASP A 91 12.01 30.72 -5.53
N CYS A 92 11.12 31.70 -5.36
CA CYS A 92 11.21 32.69 -4.27
C CYS A 92 11.26 32.00 -2.89
N GLY A 93 10.45 30.95 -2.71
CA GLY A 93 10.35 30.19 -1.47
C GLY A 93 11.63 29.43 -1.12
N ALA A 94 12.17 28.61 -2.02
CA ALA A 94 13.41 27.90 -1.75
C ALA A 94 14.61 28.83 -1.64
N ARG A 95 14.64 29.96 -2.37
CA ARG A 95 15.68 30.98 -2.20
C ARG A 95 15.64 31.60 -0.80
N ALA A 96 14.46 31.94 -0.30
CA ALA A 96 14.30 32.44 1.08
C ALA A 96 14.67 31.36 2.12
N ALA A 97 14.31 30.10 1.88
CA ALA A 97 14.66 28.99 2.76
C ALA A 97 16.18 28.72 2.79
N ALA A 98 16.85 28.72 1.64
CA ALA A 98 18.30 28.57 1.54
C ALA A 98 19.03 29.74 2.22
N ALA A 99 18.58 30.98 1.97
CA ALA A 99 19.11 32.15 2.66
C ALA A 99 18.90 32.07 4.17
N PHE A 100 17.73 31.60 4.63
CA PHE A 100 17.46 31.39 6.05
C PHE A 100 18.42 30.39 6.68
N LEU A 101 18.72 29.26 6.02
CA LEU A 101 19.68 28.27 6.52
C LEU A 101 21.09 28.87 6.70
N VAL A 102 21.56 29.62 5.70
CA VAL A 102 22.87 30.31 5.75
C VAL A 102 22.91 31.33 6.89
N TRP A 103 21.90 32.21 6.99
CA TRP A 103 21.83 33.22 8.03
C TRP A 103 21.63 32.63 9.43
N ARG A 104 20.90 31.51 9.55
CA ARG A 104 20.75 30.75 10.79
C ARG A 104 22.11 30.31 11.32
N GLU A 105 22.94 29.70 10.48
CA GLU A 105 24.27 29.26 10.92
C GLU A 105 25.20 30.44 11.21
N HIS A 106 25.17 31.50 10.40
CA HIS A 106 25.92 32.73 10.70
C HIS A 106 25.54 33.30 12.07
N PHE A 107 24.25 33.38 12.36
CA PHE A 107 23.71 33.82 13.65
C PHE A 107 24.19 32.94 14.82
N LEU A 108 24.14 31.62 14.67
CA LEU A 108 24.61 30.69 15.70
C LEU A 108 26.12 30.78 15.93
N GLU A 109 26.91 31.02 14.88
CA GLU A 109 28.35 31.26 15.02
C GLU A 109 28.66 32.58 15.74
N LEU A 110 27.93 33.65 15.44
CA LEU A 110 28.07 34.94 16.13
C LEU A 110 27.72 34.84 17.62
N LEU A 111 26.69 34.07 17.98
CA LEU A 111 26.36 33.79 19.40
C LEU A 111 27.46 33.04 20.15
N GLY A 112 28.30 32.27 19.44
CA GLY A 112 29.47 31.60 20.03
C GLY A 112 30.65 32.52 20.33
N LEU A 113 30.65 33.75 19.80
CA LEU A 113 31.72 34.74 20.04
C LEU A 113 31.44 35.55 21.30
N LYS A 114 32.50 35.85 22.08
CA LYS A 114 32.40 36.59 23.36
C LYS A 114 31.74 37.97 23.23
N ASP A 115 31.88 38.64 22.09
CA ASP A 115 31.33 39.98 21.81
C ASP A 115 30.31 39.97 20.65
N GLY A 116 29.81 38.79 20.24
CA GLY A 116 28.99 38.65 19.02
C GLY A 116 27.50 38.95 19.19
N PHE A 117 27.04 39.31 20.40
CA PHE A 117 25.61 39.50 20.69
C PHE A 117 24.94 40.59 19.82
N LEU A 118 25.58 41.76 19.70
CA LEU A 118 25.01 42.86 18.91
C LEU A 118 24.94 42.50 17.42
N MET A 119 25.99 41.87 16.89
CA MET A 119 26.02 41.43 15.49
C MET A 119 25.00 40.31 15.23
N ALA A 120 24.82 39.37 16.17
CA ALA A 120 23.81 38.32 16.07
C ALA A 120 22.39 38.90 16.07
N ARG A 121 22.12 39.91 16.92
CA ARG A 121 20.85 40.62 16.90
C ARG A 121 20.59 41.30 15.57
N ASP A 122 21.60 42.00 15.02
CA ASP A 122 21.46 42.74 13.77
C ASP A 122 21.19 41.78 12.59
N VAL A 123 21.85 40.61 12.54
CA VAL A 123 21.54 39.55 11.57
C VAL A 123 20.10 39.03 11.72
N LEU A 124 19.62 38.83 12.95
CA LEU A 124 18.26 38.37 13.19
C LEU A 124 17.22 39.41 12.72
N SER A 125 17.43 40.69 13.02
CA SER A 125 16.47 41.75 12.67
C SER A 125 16.53 42.19 11.21
N GLU A 126 17.72 42.29 10.63
CA GLU A 126 17.91 42.88 9.29
C GLU A 126 17.97 41.84 8.18
N ARG A 127 18.38 40.59 8.48
CA ARG A 127 18.59 39.55 7.46
C ARG A 127 17.62 38.39 7.56
N ILE A 128 17.28 37.91 8.77
CA ILE A 128 16.39 36.75 8.97
C ILE A 128 14.91 37.15 8.98
N ALA A 129 14.54 38.19 9.72
CA ALA A 129 13.14 38.63 9.83
C ALA A 129 12.46 39.00 8.50
N PRO A 130 13.17 39.56 7.49
CA PRO A 130 12.56 39.87 6.20
C PRO A 130 12.26 38.66 5.29
N LEU A 131 12.77 37.46 5.59
CA LEU A 131 12.65 36.28 4.72
C LEU A 131 11.27 35.59 4.74
N ASP A 132 10.27 36.18 5.42
CA ASP A 132 8.88 35.69 5.58
C ASP A 132 8.76 34.18 5.89
N MET A 133 9.70 33.67 6.68
CA MET A 133 9.73 32.28 7.14
C MET A 133 8.78 32.06 8.34
N ASP A 134 8.45 30.79 8.62
CA ASP A 134 7.58 30.41 9.75
C ASP A 134 7.96 31.12 11.06
N ARG A 135 7.01 31.88 11.61
CA ARG A 135 7.19 32.71 12.81
C ARG A 135 7.70 31.89 14.00
N GLN A 136 7.34 30.62 14.10
CA GLN A 136 7.82 29.75 15.19
C GLN A 136 9.34 29.54 15.13
N ARG A 137 9.92 29.42 13.93
CA ARG A 137 11.37 29.22 13.75
C ARG A 137 12.16 30.48 14.13
N VAL A 138 11.67 31.66 13.73
CA VAL A 138 12.28 32.95 14.08
C VAL A 138 12.18 33.22 15.59
N HIS A 139 11.04 32.93 16.21
CA HIS A 139 10.89 33.03 17.67
C HIS A 139 11.81 32.04 18.42
N GLY A 140 12.04 30.84 17.86
CA GLY A 140 13.02 29.89 18.39
C GLY A 140 14.43 30.47 18.44
N LEU A 141 14.88 31.13 17.35
CA LEU A 141 16.19 31.78 17.30
C LEU A 141 16.29 32.98 18.26
N ALA A 142 15.22 33.79 18.37
CA ALA A 142 15.16 34.90 19.32
C ALA A 142 15.28 34.43 20.78
N ARG A 143 14.78 33.23 21.12
CA ARG A 143 14.95 32.64 22.45
C ARG A 143 16.40 32.29 22.75
N LEU A 144 17.16 31.84 21.74
CA LEU A 144 18.59 31.48 21.89
C LEU A 144 19.47 32.71 22.19
N LEU A 145 19.10 33.90 21.71
CA LEU A 145 19.75 35.15 22.12
C LEU A 145 19.64 35.41 23.63
N ILE A 146 18.53 34.98 24.25
CA ILE A 146 18.25 35.22 25.66
C ILE A 146 18.94 34.17 26.55
N SER A 147 19.10 32.94 26.08
CA SER A 147 19.68 31.83 26.86
C SER A 147 21.20 31.71 26.79
N SER A 148 21.88 32.51 25.95
CA SER A 148 23.35 32.56 25.77
C SER A 148 24.06 31.21 25.55
N GLU A 149 23.37 30.24 24.95
CA GLU A 149 23.95 28.95 24.55
C GLU A 149 24.71 29.09 23.22
N GLY A 150 25.92 29.66 23.28
CA GLY A 150 26.84 29.78 22.16
C GLY A 150 27.80 28.59 22.02
N ILE A 151 28.14 28.21 20.79
CA ILE A 151 29.06 27.10 20.48
C ILE A 151 30.51 27.54 20.71
N VAL A 152 31.29 26.78 21.48
CA VAL A 152 32.68 27.14 21.80
C VAL A 152 33.72 26.21 21.13
N ASN A 153 33.33 25.09 20.51
CA ASN A 153 34.29 24.12 19.98
C ASN A 153 34.50 24.20 18.44
N VAL A 154 35.75 24.13 18.00
CA VAL A 154 36.17 24.20 16.58
C VAL A 154 35.68 22.99 15.78
N GLU A 155 35.70 21.79 16.39
CA GLU A 155 35.20 20.57 15.75
C GLU A 155 33.69 20.61 15.50
N ASP A 156 32.93 21.21 16.41
CA ASP A 156 31.49 21.37 16.26
C ASP A 156 31.14 22.40 15.18
N ARG A 157 32.00 23.39 14.93
CA ARG A 157 31.83 24.36 13.84
C ARG A 157 31.94 23.70 12.46
N VAL A 158 32.98 22.89 12.25
CA VAL A 158 33.17 22.18 10.98
C VAL A 158 32.00 21.22 10.74
N ARG A 159 31.58 20.46 11.77
CA ARG A 159 30.43 19.57 11.67
C ARG A 159 29.13 20.30 11.30
N ARG A 160 28.85 21.46 11.90
CA ARG A 160 27.65 22.27 11.56
C ARG A 160 27.70 22.85 10.16
N ARG A 161 28.86 23.34 9.71
CA ARG A 161 29.04 23.82 8.33
C ARG A 161 28.83 22.71 7.29
N LEU A 162 29.31 21.50 7.57
CA LEU A 162 28.99 20.31 6.78
C LEU A 162 27.49 19.96 6.83
N GLY A 163 26.85 20.06 8.00
CA GLY A 163 25.40 19.89 8.15
C GLY A 163 24.60 20.89 7.34
N LEU A 164 24.99 22.17 7.35
CA LEU A 164 24.39 23.22 6.52
C LEU A 164 24.46 22.89 5.04
N LEU A 165 25.59 22.37 4.56
CA LEU A 165 25.73 21.98 3.16
C LEU A 165 24.81 20.82 2.78
N LEU A 166 24.51 19.91 3.72
CA LEU A 166 23.52 18.86 3.51
C LEU A 166 22.10 19.44 3.49
N ASP A 167 21.75 20.30 4.45
CA ASP A 167 20.45 21.01 4.50
C ASP A 167 20.22 21.82 3.20
N LEU A 168 21.27 22.47 2.68
CA LEU A 168 21.21 23.25 1.44
C LEU A 168 20.99 22.37 0.21
N VAL A 169 21.55 21.16 0.16
CA VAL A 169 21.32 20.24 -0.98
C VAL A 169 19.86 19.82 -1.10
N GLU A 170 19.10 19.79 -0.01
CA GLU A 170 17.66 19.48 -0.05
C GLU A 170 16.81 20.62 -0.62
N VAL A 171 17.30 21.86 -0.53
CA VAL A 171 16.57 23.08 -0.92
C VAL A 171 17.03 23.62 -2.27
N LEU A 172 18.30 23.43 -2.63
CA LEU A 172 18.86 23.87 -3.90
C LEU A 172 18.29 23.05 -5.08
N PRO A 173 18.31 23.60 -6.31
CA PRO A 173 17.85 22.87 -7.47
C PRO A 173 18.68 21.60 -7.68
N PRO A 174 18.06 20.49 -8.12
CA PRO A 174 18.77 19.22 -8.35
C PRO A 174 19.89 19.28 -9.39
N TRP A 175 19.93 20.32 -10.24
CA TRP A 175 21.00 20.53 -11.22
C TRP A 175 22.24 21.21 -10.62
N VAL A 176 22.11 21.90 -9.48
CA VAL A 176 23.24 22.48 -8.72
C VAL A 176 24.01 21.36 -8.02
N ARG A 177 23.27 20.44 -7.39
CA ARG A 177 23.83 19.19 -6.85
C ARG A 177 22.80 18.07 -6.95
N VAL A 178 23.24 16.93 -7.50
CA VAL A 178 22.40 15.74 -7.61
C VAL A 178 22.08 15.22 -6.20
N PRO A 179 20.80 14.96 -5.87
CA PRO A 179 20.42 14.35 -4.60
C PRO A 179 21.14 13.02 -4.38
N SER A 180 21.35 12.65 -3.11
CA SER A 180 21.91 11.35 -2.77
C SER A 180 21.00 10.21 -3.26
N ALA A 181 21.62 9.13 -3.70
CA ALA A 181 20.96 7.90 -4.14
C ALA A 181 19.94 8.10 -5.29
N ARG A 182 20.17 9.05 -6.19
CA ARG A 182 19.21 9.39 -7.24
C ARG A 182 19.04 8.27 -8.25
N LEU A 183 20.13 7.56 -8.61
CA LEU A 183 20.05 6.45 -9.56
C LEU A 183 19.26 5.29 -8.97
N GLU A 184 19.54 4.95 -7.71
CA GLU A 184 18.88 3.89 -6.95
C GLU A 184 17.37 4.14 -6.90
N HIS A 185 16.95 5.37 -6.55
CA HIS A 185 15.54 5.74 -6.54
C HIS A 185 14.89 5.68 -7.94
N LEU A 186 15.57 6.15 -8.99
CA LEU A 186 15.04 6.06 -10.36
C LEU A 186 14.89 4.61 -10.83
N VAL A 187 15.82 3.75 -10.45
CA VAL A 187 15.79 2.31 -10.72
C VAL A 187 14.60 1.66 -10.00
N GLU A 188 14.41 1.92 -8.71
CA GLU A 188 13.26 1.43 -7.94
C GLU A 188 11.92 1.90 -8.54
N MET A 189 11.79 3.19 -8.86
CA MET A 189 10.59 3.72 -9.51
C MET A 189 10.32 3.07 -10.86
N THR A 190 11.38 2.74 -11.62
CA THR A 190 11.26 2.02 -12.89
C THR A 190 10.75 0.61 -12.68
N VAL A 191 11.28 -0.12 -11.70
CA VAL A 191 10.80 -1.46 -11.34
C VAL A 191 9.33 -1.44 -10.94
N LEU A 192 8.93 -0.53 -10.05
CA LEU A 192 7.52 -0.39 -9.65
C LEU A 192 6.62 -0.09 -10.84
N LYS A 193 7.07 0.77 -11.77
CA LYS A 193 6.32 1.09 -12.98
C LYS A 193 6.24 -0.10 -13.95
N GLN A 194 7.28 -0.92 -14.03
CA GLN A 194 7.25 -2.15 -14.83
C GLN A 194 6.28 -3.17 -14.23
N ILE A 195 6.28 -3.34 -12.90
CA ILE A 195 5.31 -4.19 -12.19
C ILE A 195 3.88 -3.70 -12.43
N ALA A 196 3.63 -2.40 -12.24
CA ALA A 196 2.31 -1.81 -12.43
C ALA A 196 1.82 -1.88 -13.89
N SER A 197 2.74 -1.82 -14.87
CA SER A 197 2.39 -1.93 -16.30
C SER A 197 2.31 -3.38 -16.79
N CYS A 198 2.70 -4.36 -15.98
CA CYS A 198 2.63 -5.78 -16.33
C CYS A 198 1.19 -6.31 -16.18
N PHE A 199 0.50 -6.47 -17.31
CA PHE A 199 -0.90 -6.94 -17.34
C PHE A 199 -1.15 -8.25 -16.60
N TYR A 200 -0.25 -9.22 -16.67
CA TYR A 200 -0.47 -10.55 -16.08
C TYR A 200 0.38 -10.78 -14.83
N HIS A 201 0.70 -9.71 -14.08
CA HIS A 201 1.63 -9.83 -12.97
C HIS A 201 1.14 -10.85 -11.92
N ASN A 202 1.86 -11.96 -11.82
CA ASN A 202 1.57 -13.04 -10.87
C ASN A 202 2.84 -13.66 -10.27
N SER A 203 3.98 -12.94 -10.35
CA SER A 203 5.27 -13.43 -9.85
C SER A 203 5.50 -12.91 -8.42
N PRO A 204 5.68 -13.78 -7.43
CA PRO A 204 5.99 -13.37 -6.06
C PRO A 204 7.48 -12.99 -5.86
N GLY A 205 8.33 -13.22 -6.87
CA GLY A 205 9.78 -13.00 -6.78
C GLY A 205 10.23 -11.57 -7.11
N GLU A 206 11.47 -11.24 -6.72
CA GLU A 206 12.11 -9.97 -7.05
C GLU A 206 12.22 -9.80 -8.57
N VAL A 207 11.82 -8.62 -9.05
CA VAL A 207 11.94 -8.24 -10.44
C VAL A 207 13.40 -7.90 -10.75
N THR A 208 13.97 -8.59 -11.73
CA THR A 208 15.35 -8.37 -12.13
C THR A 208 15.51 -7.04 -12.86
N LEU A 209 16.60 -6.32 -12.60
CA LEU A 209 16.95 -5.10 -13.34
C LEU A 209 17.56 -5.37 -14.73
N TYR A 210 17.93 -6.62 -15.02
CA TYR A 210 18.61 -6.99 -16.25
C TYR A 210 17.67 -7.10 -17.46
N GLU A 211 16.38 -7.33 -17.23
CA GLU A 211 15.37 -7.54 -18.26
C GLU A 211 14.07 -6.83 -17.87
N ASP A 212 13.31 -6.36 -18.87
CA ASP A 212 12.01 -5.74 -18.62
C ASP A 212 11.02 -6.77 -18.09
N HIS A 213 10.41 -6.48 -16.95
CA HIS A 213 9.46 -7.38 -16.30
C HIS A 213 8.20 -7.62 -17.14
N LYS A 214 7.96 -8.89 -17.49
CA LYS A 214 6.76 -9.33 -18.19
C LYS A 214 6.35 -10.71 -17.70
N CYS A 215 5.14 -10.81 -17.15
CA CYS A 215 4.51 -12.08 -16.84
C CYS A 215 3.72 -12.59 -18.05
N SER A 216 3.78 -13.90 -18.30
CA SER A 216 3.02 -14.55 -19.37
C SER A 216 1.62 -14.92 -18.88
N GLN A 217 0.65 -14.96 -19.79
CA GLN A 217 -0.71 -15.41 -19.50
C GLN A 217 -0.76 -16.86 -19.00
N GLU A 218 0.23 -17.68 -19.35
CA GLU A 218 0.33 -19.09 -18.92
C GLU A 218 0.49 -19.24 -17.41
N GLN A 219 0.93 -18.19 -16.71
CA GLN A 219 1.04 -18.15 -15.25
C GLN A 219 -0.31 -18.00 -14.54
N ILE A 220 -1.39 -17.72 -15.29
CA ILE A 220 -2.75 -17.72 -14.75
C ILE A 220 -3.31 -19.14 -14.87
N PRO A 221 -3.72 -19.77 -13.76
CA PRO A 221 -4.23 -21.14 -13.79
C PRO A 221 -5.49 -21.20 -14.64
N SER A 222 -5.39 -21.92 -15.77
CA SER A 222 -6.48 -22.07 -16.76
C SER A 222 -6.97 -23.52 -16.88
N LYS A 223 -6.28 -24.46 -16.24
CA LYS A 223 -6.61 -25.88 -16.25
C LYS A 223 -6.90 -26.35 -14.84
N CYS A 224 -7.90 -27.23 -14.72
CA CYS A 224 -8.15 -27.94 -13.47
C CYS A 224 -6.93 -28.83 -13.16
N SER A 225 -6.28 -28.57 -12.03
CA SER A 225 -5.15 -29.37 -11.54
C SER A 225 -5.63 -30.62 -10.79
N GLN A 226 -6.63 -30.46 -9.92
CA GLN A 226 -7.12 -31.51 -9.05
C GLN A 226 -8.63 -31.37 -8.80
N ILE A 227 -9.31 -32.49 -8.60
CA ILE A 227 -10.72 -32.57 -8.17
C ILE A 227 -10.77 -33.24 -6.79
N LEU A 228 -11.49 -32.62 -5.85
CA LEU A 228 -11.65 -33.09 -4.48
C LEU A 228 -13.07 -33.67 -4.30
N TYR A 229 -13.19 -34.90 -3.77
CA TYR A 229 -14.45 -35.67 -3.77
C TYR A 229 -15.00 -35.99 -2.37
N ASP A 230 -14.37 -35.52 -1.30
CA ASP A 230 -14.69 -35.98 0.06
C ASP A 230 -16.01 -35.41 0.63
N HIS A 231 -16.50 -34.28 0.10
CA HIS A 231 -17.83 -33.77 0.47
C HIS A 231 -18.95 -34.63 -0.11
N LYS A 232 -20.02 -34.83 0.68
CA LYS A 232 -21.16 -35.70 0.31
C LYS A 232 -22.31 -34.92 -0.31
N ASN A 233 -22.20 -33.60 -0.40
CA ASN A 233 -23.23 -32.70 -0.92
C ASN A 233 -22.61 -31.41 -1.49
N GLU A 234 -23.46 -30.47 -1.90
CA GLU A 234 -23.08 -29.16 -2.43
C GLU A 234 -22.07 -28.43 -1.53
N VAL A 235 -20.93 -28.06 -2.11
CA VAL A 235 -19.93 -27.19 -1.46
C VAL A 235 -20.36 -25.74 -1.68
N TRP A 236 -20.49 -24.97 -0.60
CA TRP A 236 -21.04 -23.61 -0.64
C TRP A 236 -19.98 -22.53 -0.42
N PHE A 237 -18.85 -22.87 0.20
CA PHE A 237 -17.74 -21.95 0.41
C PHE A 237 -16.41 -22.68 0.32
N VAL A 238 -15.39 -21.99 -0.19
CA VAL A 238 -14.01 -22.47 -0.24
C VAL A 238 -13.07 -21.28 -0.07
N GLN A 239 -12.01 -21.44 0.72
CA GLN A 239 -11.03 -20.37 0.95
C GLN A 239 -9.67 -20.95 1.33
N PHE A 240 -8.60 -20.45 0.69
CA PHE A 240 -7.23 -20.71 1.10
C PHE A 240 -6.90 -19.94 2.38
N SER A 241 -6.01 -20.50 3.20
CA SER A 241 -5.36 -19.77 4.30
C SER A 241 -4.43 -18.69 3.75
N HIS A 242 -4.10 -17.69 4.58
CA HIS A 242 -3.30 -16.54 4.15
C HIS A 242 -1.85 -16.94 3.82
N ASN A 243 -1.30 -17.92 4.53
CA ASN A 243 0.01 -18.52 4.26
C ASN A 243 0.00 -19.48 3.05
N GLY A 244 -1.17 -19.87 2.52
CA GLY A 244 -1.31 -20.81 1.42
C GLY A 244 -1.10 -22.29 1.76
N ASP A 245 -0.77 -22.62 3.02
CA ASP A 245 -0.50 -24.01 3.44
C ASP A 245 -1.78 -24.85 3.57
N TYR A 246 -2.95 -24.21 3.65
CA TYR A 246 -4.23 -24.87 3.85
C TYR A 246 -5.33 -24.35 2.93
N LEU A 247 -6.31 -25.21 2.67
CA LEU A 247 -7.57 -24.86 2.05
C LEU A 247 -8.70 -25.28 3.00
N ALA A 248 -9.74 -24.47 3.14
CA ALA A 248 -10.95 -24.86 3.85
C ALA A 248 -12.12 -24.90 2.88
N SER A 249 -12.98 -25.91 3.00
CA SER A 249 -14.24 -26.01 2.27
C SER A 249 -15.40 -26.29 3.21
N SER A 250 -16.56 -25.73 2.92
CA SER A 250 -17.79 -25.95 3.69
C SER A 250 -18.94 -26.38 2.80
N SER A 251 -19.80 -27.23 3.35
CA SER A 251 -20.79 -27.96 2.57
C SER A 251 -22.15 -28.04 3.24
N ARG A 252 -23.14 -28.33 2.39
CA ARG A 252 -24.51 -28.66 2.79
C ARG A 252 -24.61 -29.97 3.57
N ASP A 253 -23.57 -30.82 3.56
CA ASP A 253 -23.50 -32.05 4.34
C ASP A 253 -23.26 -31.83 5.85
N CYS A 254 -23.28 -30.57 6.31
CA CYS A 254 -23.04 -30.16 7.69
C CYS A 254 -21.58 -30.36 8.16
N THR A 255 -20.64 -30.53 7.23
CA THR A 255 -19.21 -30.64 7.53
C THR A 255 -18.42 -29.53 6.87
N ALA A 256 -17.31 -29.16 7.50
CA ALA A 256 -16.24 -28.39 6.88
C ALA A 256 -15.00 -29.29 6.79
N ILE A 257 -14.18 -29.12 5.77
CA ILE A 257 -12.95 -29.88 5.59
C ILE A 257 -11.78 -28.91 5.54
N ILE A 258 -10.74 -29.21 6.32
CA ILE A 258 -9.43 -28.58 6.18
C ILE A 258 -8.58 -29.52 5.32
N TRP A 259 -8.01 -28.97 4.27
CA TRP A 259 -7.08 -29.62 3.37
C TRP A 259 -5.68 -29.05 3.58
N ALA A 260 -4.67 -29.91 3.51
CA ALA A 260 -3.27 -29.50 3.48
C ALA A 260 -2.80 -29.32 2.03
N VAL A 261 -2.15 -28.20 1.77
CA VAL A 261 -1.46 -27.92 0.51
C VAL A 261 -0.02 -28.41 0.65
N ASN A 262 0.35 -29.39 -0.17
CA ASN A 262 1.67 -30.00 -0.16
C ASN A 262 2.66 -29.17 -0.99
N LYS A 263 3.96 -29.45 -0.85
CA LYS A 263 5.03 -28.75 -1.57
C LYS A 263 5.00 -28.92 -3.10
N ASP A 264 4.28 -29.91 -3.59
CA ASP A 264 4.04 -30.17 -5.01
C ASP A 264 2.73 -29.53 -5.52
N ASP A 265 2.16 -28.59 -4.74
CA ASP A 265 0.87 -27.95 -4.97
C ASP A 265 -0.33 -28.92 -4.99
N SER A 266 -0.14 -30.18 -4.56
CA SER A 266 -1.23 -31.13 -4.40
C SER A 266 -1.99 -30.88 -3.10
N ILE A 267 -3.30 -31.07 -3.14
CA ILE A 267 -4.18 -30.86 -1.99
C ILE A 267 -4.58 -32.22 -1.42
N SER A 268 -4.42 -32.39 -0.11
CA SER A 268 -4.77 -33.64 0.60
C SER A 268 -5.67 -33.36 1.78
N LEU A 269 -6.61 -34.28 2.07
CA LEU A 269 -7.51 -34.13 3.22
C LEU A 269 -6.68 -34.20 4.52
N LYS A 270 -6.82 -33.17 5.36
CA LYS A 270 -6.18 -33.09 6.68
C LYS A 270 -7.16 -33.45 7.78
N HIS A 271 -8.26 -32.69 7.88
CA HIS A 271 -9.28 -32.85 8.93
C HIS A 271 -10.68 -32.70 8.38
N VAL A 272 -11.60 -33.55 8.84
CA VAL A 272 -13.05 -33.35 8.66
C VAL A 272 -13.62 -32.79 9.96
N LEU A 273 -14.17 -31.59 9.89
CA LEU A 273 -14.73 -30.86 11.01
C LEU A 273 -16.20 -31.23 11.17
N GLU A 274 -16.45 -32.23 12.02
CA GLU A 274 -17.79 -32.72 12.34
C GLU A 274 -18.30 -32.13 13.66
N GLY A 275 -19.54 -31.66 13.69
CA GLY A 275 -20.16 -31.12 14.90
C GLY A 275 -21.24 -30.07 14.67
N HIS A 276 -21.39 -29.60 13.43
CA HIS A 276 -22.56 -28.85 12.99
C HIS A 276 -23.73 -29.80 12.70
N MET A 277 -24.92 -29.36 13.05
CA MET A 277 -26.21 -30.01 12.84
C MET A 277 -26.95 -29.44 11.63
N LYS A 278 -26.52 -28.29 11.09
CA LYS A 278 -27.09 -27.66 9.90
C LYS A 278 -26.00 -27.40 8.84
N PRO A 279 -26.42 -27.07 7.60
CA PRO A 279 -25.50 -26.69 6.54
C PRO A 279 -24.61 -25.51 6.90
N ILE A 280 -23.33 -25.60 6.55
CA ILE A 280 -22.34 -24.55 6.78
C ILE A 280 -22.25 -23.70 5.51
N SER A 281 -22.44 -22.38 5.64
CA SER A 281 -22.50 -21.44 4.51
C SER A 281 -21.31 -20.49 4.43
N PHE A 282 -20.48 -20.44 5.47
CA PHE A 282 -19.38 -19.48 5.58
C PHE A 282 -18.17 -20.04 6.33
N LEU A 283 -16.99 -19.58 5.92
CA LEU A 283 -15.69 -19.90 6.48
C LEU A 283 -14.87 -18.62 6.63
N ALA A 284 -14.07 -18.53 7.69
CA ALA A 284 -13.09 -17.46 7.82
C ALA A 284 -11.85 -17.93 8.59
N TRP A 285 -10.70 -17.87 7.92
CA TRP A 285 -9.39 -18.10 8.51
C TRP A 285 -9.00 -16.96 9.44
N SER A 286 -8.37 -17.28 10.58
CA SER A 286 -7.69 -16.25 11.36
C SER A 286 -6.51 -15.68 10.57
N PRO A 287 -6.15 -14.39 10.75
CA PRO A 287 -5.01 -13.79 10.06
C PRO A 287 -3.67 -14.50 10.29
N ASN A 288 -3.52 -15.22 11.41
CA ASN A 288 -2.37 -16.05 11.73
C ASN A 288 -2.51 -17.53 11.27
N ASP A 289 -3.59 -17.88 10.58
CA ASP A 289 -3.94 -19.22 10.05
C ASP A 289 -3.99 -20.37 11.07
N ARG A 290 -4.00 -20.07 12.37
CA ARG A 290 -4.08 -21.08 13.45
C ARG A 290 -5.49 -21.54 13.74
N MET A 291 -6.49 -20.72 13.42
CA MET A 291 -7.89 -20.97 13.74
C MET A 291 -8.77 -20.81 12.51
N LEU A 292 -9.87 -21.57 12.50
CA LEU A 292 -10.89 -21.48 11.47
C LEU A 292 -12.25 -21.24 12.11
N LEU A 293 -12.97 -20.22 11.64
CA LEU A 293 -14.37 -20.00 11.94
C LEU A 293 -15.25 -20.69 10.91
N THR A 294 -16.33 -21.27 11.39
CA THR A 294 -17.37 -21.90 10.56
C THR A 294 -18.74 -21.45 11.06
N CYS A 295 -19.61 -20.99 10.16
CA CYS A 295 -21.00 -20.71 10.51
C CYS A 295 -21.97 -21.09 9.39
N GLY A 296 -23.22 -21.30 9.79
CA GLY A 296 -24.37 -21.57 8.93
C GLY A 296 -25.49 -20.56 9.20
N ASN A 297 -26.43 -20.43 8.25
CA ASN A 297 -27.48 -19.39 8.29
C ASN A 297 -28.37 -19.39 9.55
N VAL A 298 -28.45 -20.51 10.27
CA VAL A 298 -29.28 -20.69 11.48
C VAL A 298 -28.56 -21.58 12.49
N GLU A 299 -27.23 -21.50 12.52
CA GLU A 299 -26.37 -22.35 13.34
C GLU A 299 -25.36 -21.53 14.13
N ALA A 300 -24.93 -22.09 15.27
CA ALA A 300 -23.92 -21.48 16.10
C ALA A 300 -22.58 -21.40 15.36
N LEU A 301 -21.91 -20.26 15.49
CA LEU A 301 -20.53 -20.11 15.08
C LEU A 301 -19.66 -21.11 15.87
N LYS A 302 -18.77 -21.81 15.18
CA LYS A 302 -17.77 -22.69 15.81
C LYS A 302 -16.37 -22.27 15.43
N LEU A 303 -15.48 -22.31 16.42
CA LEU A 303 -14.05 -22.05 16.31
C LEU A 303 -13.29 -23.37 16.37
N TRP A 304 -12.48 -23.61 15.36
CA TRP A 304 -11.69 -24.83 15.20
C TRP A 304 -10.20 -24.52 15.24
N ASP A 305 -9.43 -25.38 15.87
CA ASP A 305 -7.98 -25.35 15.77
C ASP A 305 -7.53 -26.10 14.50
N VAL A 306 -6.66 -25.45 13.72
CA VAL A 306 -6.24 -25.95 12.41
C VAL A 306 -5.21 -27.08 12.54
N CYS A 307 -4.44 -27.11 13.63
CA CYS A 307 -3.42 -28.12 13.85
C CYS A 307 -4.06 -29.48 14.14
N ASP A 308 -4.99 -29.54 15.09
CA ASP A 308 -5.58 -30.79 15.58
C ASP A 308 -7.01 -31.06 15.06
N GLY A 309 -7.66 -30.08 14.43
CA GLY A 309 -9.02 -30.21 13.90
C GLY A 309 -10.10 -30.21 14.98
N THR A 310 -9.78 -29.82 16.21
CA THR A 310 -10.72 -29.85 17.34
C THR A 310 -11.56 -28.59 17.41
N CYS A 311 -12.84 -28.73 17.79
CA CYS A 311 -13.72 -27.61 18.07
C CYS A 311 -13.35 -27.02 19.43
N LYS A 312 -12.64 -25.89 19.44
CA LYS A 312 -12.26 -25.18 20.67
C LYS A 312 -13.44 -24.50 21.34
N PHE A 313 -14.29 -23.86 20.55
CA PHE A 313 -15.41 -23.11 21.09
C PHE A 313 -16.64 -23.19 20.18
N THR A 314 -17.82 -23.28 20.79
CA THR A 314 -19.10 -23.11 20.11
C THR A 314 -19.78 -21.90 20.72
N PHE A 315 -20.01 -20.86 19.93
CA PHE A 315 -20.64 -19.62 20.37
C PHE A 315 -22.15 -19.83 20.56
N THR A 316 -22.53 -20.47 21.66
CA THR A 316 -23.93 -20.74 22.06
C THR A 316 -24.38 -19.91 23.26
N GLY A 317 -23.73 -18.77 23.54
CA GLY A 317 -23.97 -17.95 24.74
C GLY A 317 -25.43 -17.51 24.91
N GLY A 318 -26.14 -18.14 25.86
CA GLY A 318 -27.25 -17.61 26.65
C GLY A 318 -28.61 -17.32 26.00
N ALA A 319 -28.66 -16.93 24.72
CA ALA A 319 -29.84 -16.24 24.16
C ALA A 319 -30.37 -16.80 22.83
N ASN A 320 -29.99 -18.01 22.42
CA ASN A 320 -30.43 -18.60 21.13
C ASN A 320 -30.18 -17.65 19.95
N ARG A 321 -29.03 -16.96 19.98
CA ARG A 321 -28.72 -15.82 19.13
C ARG A 321 -28.20 -16.29 17.78
N ILE A 322 -28.75 -15.76 16.68
CA ILE A 322 -28.38 -16.17 15.32
C ILE A 322 -27.34 -15.20 14.78
N ILE A 323 -26.12 -15.71 14.56
CA ILE A 323 -25.02 -14.97 13.93
C ILE A 323 -25.22 -15.06 12.41
N SER A 324 -25.32 -13.92 11.73
CA SER A 324 -25.48 -13.84 10.27
C SER A 324 -24.15 -13.81 9.53
N SER A 325 -23.15 -13.13 10.08
CA SER A 325 -21.80 -13.03 9.50
C SER A 325 -20.77 -12.77 10.61
N CYS A 326 -19.51 -13.09 10.32
CA CYS A 326 -18.40 -12.85 11.22
C CYS A 326 -17.13 -12.46 10.44
N ALA A 327 -16.26 -11.70 11.08
CA ALA A 327 -14.97 -11.30 10.55
C ALA A 327 -13.91 -11.29 11.65
N TRP A 328 -12.66 -11.58 11.28
CA TRP A 328 -11.53 -11.53 12.20
C TRP A 328 -10.97 -10.12 12.31
N PHE A 329 -10.50 -9.74 13.50
CA PHE A 329 -9.56 -8.63 13.62
C PHE A 329 -8.15 -9.07 13.21
N PRO A 330 -7.30 -8.17 12.69
CA PRO A 330 -5.95 -8.49 12.22
C PRO A 330 -5.06 -9.17 13.27
N GLU A 331 -5.23 -8.79 14.54
CA GLU A 331 -4.47 -9.35 15.67
C GLU A 331 -4.76 -10.84 15.92
N SER A 332 -5.79 -11.42 15.30
CA SER A 332 -6.23 -12.82 15.49
C SER A 332 -6.69 -13.20 16.91
N GLU A 333 -6.94 -12.21 17.78
CA GLU A 333 -7.41 -12.44 19.16
C GLU A 333 -8.90 -12.16 19.36
N LYS A 334 -9.49 -11.37 18.44
CA LYS A 334 -10.86 -10.90 18.51
C LYS A 334 -11.58 -11.16 17.20
N ILE A 335 -12.89 -11.32 17.29
CA ILE A 335 -13.78 -11.47 16.15
C ILE A 335 -14.94 -10.48 16.25
N VAL A 336 -15.40 -9.97 15.12
CA VAL A 336 -16.64 -9.19 15.02
C VAL A 336 -17.74 -10.11 14.52
N CYS A 337 -18.88 -10.09 15.20
CA CYS A 337 -20.05 -10.88 14.83
C CYS A 337 -21.25 -9.95 14.58
N GLY A 338 -21.98 -10.24 13.50
CA GLY A 338 -23.27 -9.64 13.19
C GLY A 338 -24.38 -10.57 13.65
N SER A 339 -25.32 -10.05 14.44
CA SER A 339 -26.52 -10.76 14.90
C SER A 339 -27.75 -10.01 14.42
N TRP A 340 -28.80 -10.75 14.05
CA TRP A 340 -30.08 -10.16 13.64
C TRP A 340 -31.29 -10.61 14.48
N GLU A 341 -31.13 -11.62 15.34
CA GLU A 341 -32.16 -12.11 16.26
C GLU A 341 -31.54 -12.36 17.65
N PRO A 342 -32.13 -11.88 18.77
CA PRO A 342 -33.43 -11.19 18.87
C PRO A 342 -33.39 -9.70 18.47
N ASP A 343 -32.19 -9.10 18.45
CA ASP A 343 -31.98 -7.71 18.04
C ASP A 343 -30.82 -7.61 17.05
N ASN A 344 -30.97 -6.71 16.08
CA ASN A 344 -29.90 -6.33 15.15
C ASN A 344 -28.77 -5.65 15.93
N ARG A 345 -27.63 -6.32 16.03
CA ARG A 345 -26.44 -5.76 16.66
C ARG A 345 -25.17 -6.28 16.00
N ILE A 346 -24.12 -5.49 16.13
CA ILE A 346 -22.75 -5.93 15.85
C ILE A 346 -22.05 -5.97 17.20
N PHE A 347 -21.24 -6.98 17.46
CA PHE A 347 -20.44 -7.04 18.68
C PHE A 347 -19.08 -7.67 18.40
N ALA A 348 -18.06 -7.24 19.14
CA ALA A 348 -16.78 -7.90 19.18
C ALA A 348 -16.71 -8.83 20.38
N CYS A 349 -16.16 -10.02 20.18
CA CYS A 349 -15.86 -10.96 21.25
C CYS A 349 -14.46 -11.52 21.13
N ASP A 350 -13.95 -12.05 22.25
CA ASP A 350 -12.75 -12.86 22.26
C ASP A 350 -13.02 -14.30 21.76
N LEU A 351 -11.95 -15.10 21.70
CA LEU A 351 -12.02 -16.51 21.27
C LEU A 351 -12.72 -17.43 22.28
N GLU A 352 -12.97 -16.93 23.50
CA GLU A 352 -13.66 -17.62 24.58
C GLU A 352 -15.15 -17.26 24.63
N GLY A 353 -15.61 -16.39 23.71
CA GLY A 353 -17.01 -15.96 23.62
C GLY A 353 -17.42 -14.82 24.55
N ASN A 354 -16.47 -14.16 25.23
CA ASN A 354 -16.77 -13.00 26.04
C ASN A 354 -17.00 -11.78 25.14
N GLU A 355 -18.13 -11.10 25.31
CA GLU A 355 -18.45 -9.86 24.60
C GLU A 355 -17.58 -8.72 25.16
N LEU A 356 -16.78 -8.11 24.28
CA LEU A 356 -15.87 -7.01 24.61
C LEU A 356 -16.49 -5.66 24.29
N GLU A 357 -17.03 -5.54 23.07
CA GLU A 357 -17.64 -4.32 22.56
C GLU A 357 -18.97 -4.65 21.90
N VAL A 358 -19.97 -3.81 22.12
CA VAL A 358 -21.31 -4.01 21.57
C VAL A 358 -21.74 -2.71 20.90
N TRP A 359 -22.08 -2.79 19.62
CA TRP A 359 -22.62 -1.70 18.83
C TRP A 359 -24.12 -1.96 18.61
N GLU A 360 -24.92 -1.31 19.45
CA GLU A 360 -26.38 -1.36 19.45
C GLU A 360 -26.97 0.04 19.24
N GLY A 361 -28.16 0.12 18.63
CA GLY A 361 -28.88 1.37 18.41
C GLY A 361 -30.31 1.12 17.95
N GLU A 362 -31.22 2.08 18.18
CA GLU A 362 -32.68 1.96 17.91
C GLU A 362 -33.04 1.61 16.45
N ARG A 363 -32.12 1.82 15.50
CA ARG A 363 -32.32 1.54 14.06
C ARG A 363 -31.12 0.85 13.43
N MET A 364 -30.53 -0.14 14.09
CA MET A 364 -29.51 -0.98 13.44
C MET A 364 -30.16 -1.82 12.33
N PRO A 365 -29.72 -1.66 11.06
CA PRO A 365 -30.22 -2.48 9.96
C PRO A 365 -29.71 -3.92 10.06
N LYS A 366 -30.41 -4.85 9.40
CA LYS A 366 -29.99 -6.24 9.33
C LYS A 366 -28.64 -6.34 8.62
N VAL A 367 -27.65 -6.89 9.31
CA VAL A 367 -26.31 -7.12 8.77
C VAL A 367 -26.27 -8.48 8.10
N THR A 368 -25.88 -8.48 6.83
CA THR A 368 -25.78 -9.71 6.02
C THR A 368 -24.35 -10.18 5.86
N ASP A 369 -23.40 -9.25 5.76
CA ASP A 369 -21.98 -9.57 5.66
C ASP A 369 -21.13 -8.54 6.41
N LEU A 370 -19.96 -8.97 6.86
CA LEU A 370 -19.02 -8.18 7.65
C LEU A 370 -17.60 -8.44 7.17
N ALA A 371 -16.80 -7.39 7.15
CA ALA A 371 -15.36 -7.50 6.96
C ALA A 371 -14.64 -6.40 7.75
N VAL A 372 -13.47 -6.73 8.27
CA VAL A 372 -12.55 -5.76 8.91
C VAL A 372 -11.37 -5.58 7.97
N THR A 373 -10.92 -4.34 7.80
CA THR A 373 -9.74 -4.07 6.98
C THR A 373 -8.49 -4.74 7.56
N PRO A 374 -7.52 -5.17 6.73
CA PRO A 374 -6.28 -5.81 7.19
C PRO A 374 -5.46 -4.96 8.17
N ASP A 375 -5.60 -3.64 8.13
CA ASP A 375 -4.97 -2.70 9.07
C ASP A 375 -5.77 -2.49 10.37
N GLY A 376 -6.96 -3.10 10.49
CA GLY A 376 -7.83 -3.03 11.66
C GLY A 376 -8.51 -1.68 11.84
N ARG A 377 -8.39 -0.75 10.89
CA ARG A 377 -8.90 0.62 11.02
C ARG A 377 -10.39 0.72 10.75
N CYS A 378 -10.92 -0.06 9.80
CA CYS A 378 -12.29 0.08 9.35
C CYS A 378 -13.07 -1.22 9.48
N LEU A 379 -14.32 -1.10 9.92
CA LEU A 379 -15.35 -2.14 9.83
C LEU A 379 -16.27 -1.84 8.65
N ILE A 380 -16.46 -2.84 7.80
CA ILE A 380 -17.36 -2.79 6.65
C ILE A 380 -18.51 -3.73 6.94
N SER A 381 -19.73 -3.22 6.82
CA SER A 381 -20.96 -3.95 7.10
C SER A 381 -21.94 -3.81 5.94
N ILE A 382 -22.49 -4.90 5.45
CA ILE A 382 -23.58 -4.85 4.47
C ILE A 382 -24.92 -4.84 5.20
N CYS A 383 -25.62 -3.71 5.07
CA CYS A 383 -26.89 -3.39 5.69
C CYS A 383 -28.02 -3.45 4.65
N SER A 384 -29.14 -4.08 5.01
CA SER A 384 -30.38 -4.07 4.19
C SER A 384 -30.19 -4.53 2.73
N ASN A 385 -29.16 -5.35 2.47
CA ASN A 385 -28.73 -5.87 1.17
C ASN A 385 -28.34 -4.84 0.10
N LYS A 386 -28.43 -3.54 0.35
CA LYS A 386 -28.13 -2.48 -0.64
C LYS A 386 -27.24 -1.37 -0.11
N GLU A 387 -26.95 -1.38 1.18
CA GLU A 387 -26.14 -0.35 1.81
C GLU A 387 -24.86 -0.98 2.35
N ILE A 388 -23.72 -0.37 2.08
CA ILE A 388 -22.45 -0.72 2.68
C ILE A 388 -22.13 0.39 3.67
N LEU A 389 -22.07 0.06 4.95
CA LEU A 389 -21.66 0.95 6.01
C LEU A 389 -20.18 0.72 6.30
N ILE A 390 -19.38 1.78 6.18
CA ILE A 390 -17.96 1.77 6.53
C ILE A 390 -17.79 2.64 7.76
N ARG A 391 -17.21 2.07 8.82
CA ARG A 391 -16.94 2.74 10.09
C ARG A 391 -15.45 2.69 10.40
N ASP A 392 -14.84 3.85 10.54
CA ASP A 392 -13.46 4.02 11.00
C ASP A 392 -13.43 3.97 12.55
N PHE A 393 -12.78 2.96 13.11
CA PHE A 393 -12.65 2.77 14.56
C PHE A 393 -11.81 3.86 15.22
N HIS A 394 -10.83 4.44 14.52
CA HIS A 394 -9.85 5.35 15.11
C HIS A 394 -10.31 6.81 15.05
N ARG A 395 -11.00 7.19 13.97
CA ARG A 395 -11.54 8.55 13.80
C ARG A 395 -12.98 8.68 14.28
N GLY A 396 -13.70 7.57 14.41
CA GLY A 396 -15.14 7.57 14.71
C GLY A 396 -16.01 8.06 13.55
N ASN A 397 -15.45 8.14 12.34
CA ASN A 397 -16.18 8.53 11.15
C ASN A 397 -16.96 7.34 10.59
N GLU A 398 -18.18 7.59 10.14
CA GLU A 398 -18.97 6.61 9.41
C GLU A 398 -19.50 7.21 8.11
N TRP A 399 -19.47 6.43 7.03
CA TRP A 399 -20.08 6.79 5.76
C TRP A 399 -20.75 5.57 5.13
N LYS A 400 -21.72 5.85 4.26
CA LYS A 400 -22.56 4.84 3.63
C LYS A 400 -22.39 4.92 2.12
N ILE A 401 -22.23 3.76 1.51
CA ILE A 401 -22.28 3.57 0.07
C ILE A 401 -23.62 2.89 -0.24
N HIS A 402 -24.37 3.44 -1.20
CA HIS A 402 -25.66 2.90 -1.60
C HIS A 402 -25.54 2.26 -2.99
N GLU A 403 -26.05 1.03 -3.10
CA GLU A 403 -26.12 0.27 -4.33
C GLU A 403 -27.54 0.22 -4.88
N GLU A 404 -27.66 0.28 -6.20
CA GLU A 404 -28.97 0.20 -6.88
C GLU A 404 -29.59 -1.20 -6.72
N HIS A 405 -28.74 -2.21 -6.76
CA HIS A 405 -29.10 -3.63 -6.80
C HIS A 405 -28.70 -4.33 -5.50
N SER A 406 -29.24 -5.54 -5.28
CA SER A 406 -28.98 -6.27 -4.04
C SER A 406 -27.58 -6.87 -4.06
N ILE A 407 -26.79 -6.59 -3.04
CA ILE A 407 -25.46 -7.15 -2.82
C ILE A 407 -25.59 -8.60 -2.35
N THR A 408 -24.79 -9.49 -2.94
CA THR A 408 -24.79 -10.93 -2.65
C THR A 408 -23.53 -11.41 -1.95
N SER A 409 -22.39 -10.75 -2.16
CA SER A 409 -21.14 -11.04 -1.44
C SER A 409 -20.21 -9.84 -1.40
N LEU A 410 -19.37 -9.80 -0.38
CA LEU A 410 -18.29 -8.83 -0.19
C LEU A 410 -16.92 -9.53 -0.27
N SER A 411 -15.92 -8.86 -0.83
CA SER A 411 -14.51 -9.25 -0.65
C SER A 411 -13.63 -8.00 -0.51
N LEU A 412 -12.62 -8.10 0.35
CA LEU A 412 -11.64 -7.04 0.59
C LEU A 412 -10.32 -7.34 -0.09
N SER A 413 -9.68 -6.28 -0.57
CA SER A 413 -8.30 -6.31 -1.06
C SER A 413 -7.31 -6.54 0.09
N SER A 414 -6.16 -7.15 -0.21
CA SER A 414 -5.11 -7.43 0.77
C SER A 414 -4.47 -6.17 1.36
N ASP A 415 -4.52 -5.04 0.63
CA ASP A 415 -4.02 -3.74 1.07
C ASP A 415 -5.05 -2.93 1.88
N GLY A 416 -6.30 -3.40 1.95
CA GLY A 416 -7.39 -2.72 2.65
C GLY A 416 -7.84 -1.41 2.00
N GLN A 417 -7.46 -1.13 0.76
CA GLN A 417 -7.82 0.11 0.07
C GLN A 417 -9.08 -0.02 -0.77
N PHE A 418 -9.34 -1.24 -1.26
CA PHE A 418 -10.46 -1.55 -2.15
C PHE A 418 -11.37 -2.63 -1.59
N LEU A 419 -12.65 -2.54 -1.96
CA LEU A 419 -13.64 -3.59 -1.74
C LEU A 419 -14.32 -3.91 -3.07
N ILE A 420 -14.65 -5.18 -3.27
CA ILE A 420 -15.53 -5.61 -4.36
C ILE A 420 -16.84 -6.12 -3.79
N VAL A 421 -17.92 -5.78 -4.47
CA VAL A 421 -19.26 -6.31 -4.20
C VAL A 421 -19.84 -6.95 -5.45
N ASN A 422 -20.40 -8.14 -5.27
CA ASN A 422 -21.22 -8.80 -6.28
C ASN A 422 -22.67 -8.38 -6.11
N LEU A 423 -23.32 -8.05 -7.22
CA LEU A 423 -24.71 -7.65 -7.26
C LEU A 423 -25.55 -8.69 -7.99
N ASN A 424 -26.81 -8.84 -7.57
CA ASN A 424 -27.77 -9.72 -8.24
C ASN A 424 -28.11 -9.29 -9.69
N SER A 425 -27.62 -8.13 -10.14
CA SER A 425 -27.74 -7.63 -11.51
C SER A 425 -26.66 -8.18 -12.45
N GLU A 426 -25.90 -9.19 -12.03
CA GLU A 426 -24.77 -9.75 -12.79
C GLU A 426 -23.61 -8.75 -12.96
N GLU A 427 -23.46 -7.83 -12.00
CA GLU A 427 -22.43 -6.79 -11.97
C GLU A 427 -21.51 -6.97 -10.76
N ILE A 428 -20.23 -6.65 -10.95
CA ILE A 428 -19.26 -6.52 -9.86
C ILE A 428 -18.88 -5.05 -9.79
N HIS A 429 -19.02 -4.45 -8.61
CA HIS A 429 -18.59 -3.08 -8.37
C HIS A 429 -17.34 -3.08 -7.48
N LEU A 430 -16.32 -2.35 -7.91
CA LEU A 430 -15.11 -2.07 -7.14
C LEU A 430 -15.20 -0.66 -6.56
N TRP A 431 -15.07 -0.56 -5.24
CA TRP A 431 -15.08 0.70 -4.52
C TRP A 431 -13.75 0.93 -3.79
N SER A 432 -13.33 2.18 -3.72
CA SER A 432 -12.27 2.61 -2.80
C SER A 432 -12.87 2.87 -1.43
N ILE A 433 -12.26 2.31 -0.39
CA ILE A 433 -12.71 2.46 1.00
C ILE A 433 -12.48 3.90 1.49
N ASN A 434 -11.34 4.50 1.11
CA ASN A 434 -10.91 5.80 1.64
C ASN A 434 -11.64 7.00 1.02
N VAL A 435 -12.35 6.82 -0.11
CA VAL A 435 -13.00 7.90 -0.84
C VAL A 435 -14.52 7.73 -0.75
N SER A 436 -15.16 8.63 0.00
CA SER A 436 -16.61 8.53 0.27
C SER A 436 -17.52 8.84 -0.93
N SER A 437 -16.99 9.37 -2.05
CA SER A 437 -17.83 9.80 -3.19
C SER A 437 -17.23 9.54 -4.58
N SER A 438 -16.52 8.43 -4.79
CA SER A 438 -16.17 7.99 -6.16
C SER A 438 -17.25 7.05 -6.70
N LEU A 439 -17.61 7.16 -7.98
CA LEU A 439 -18.39 6.10 -8.65
C LEU A 439 -17.58 4.80 -8.65
N PRO A 440 -18.23 3.63 -8.56
CA PRO A 440 -17.52 2.36 -8.62
C PRO A 440 -17.06 2.05 -10.03
N ASP A 441 -15.94 1.35 -10.15
CA ASP A 441 -15.62 0.67 -11.39
C ASP A 441 -16.53 -0.55 -11.54
N LYS A 442 -17.20 -0.63 -12.68
CA LYS A 442 -18.22 -1.65 -12.95
C LYS A 442 -17.69 -2.71 -13.90
N PHE A 443 -17.78 -3.96 -13.50
CA PHE A 443 -17.44 -5.10 -14.33
C PHE A 443 -18.68 -5.94 -14.63
N ARG A 444 -18.82 -6.34 -15.90
CA ARG A 444 -19.93 -7.14 -16.42
C ARG A 444 -19.40 -8.37 -17.16
N GLY A 445 -20.21 -9.42 -17.20
CA GLY A 445 -19.99 -10.59 -18.05
C GLY A 445 -20.15 -11.93 -17.35
N HIS A 446 -20.13 -11.98 -16.02
CA HIS A 446 -20.49 -13.18 -15.28
C HIS A 446 -22.01 -13.34 -15.33
N LYS A 447 -22.51 -14.57 -15.25
CA LYS A 447 -23.95 -14.84 -15.22
C LYS A 447 -24.35 -15.29 -13.84
N GLN A 448 -25.37 -14.67 -13.29
CA GLN A 448 -25.88 -14.97 -11.96
C GLN A 448 -27.40 -15.14 -12.03
N GLY A 449 -27.86 -16.34 -11.67
CA GLY A 449 -29.27 -16.68 -11.66
C GLY A 449 -29.73 -17.04 -10.26
N LYS A 450 -29.51 -18.30 -9.90
CA LYS A 450 -30.04 -18.91 -8.67
C LYS A 450 -29.03 -18.93 -7.52
N TYR A 451 -27.75 -18.96 -7.83
CA TYR A 451 -26.68 -19.19 -6.87
C TYR A 451 -25.95 -17.88 -6.53
N VAL A 452 -25.36 -17.85 -5.34
CA VAL A 452 -24.51 -16.73 -4.93
C VAL A 452 -23.14 -16.92 -5.58
N ILE A 453 -22.77 -15.98 -6.44
CA ILE A 453 -21.42 -15.90 -6.98
C ILE A 453 -20.58 -15.04 -6.06
N ARG A 454 -19.38 -15.52 -5.74
CA ARG A 454 -18.37 -14.76 -5.01
C ARG A 454 -17.22 -14.44 -5.94
N SER A 455 -16.77 -13.20 -5.86
CA SER A 455 -15.55 -12.76 -6.51
C SER A 455 -14.49 -12.49 -5.44
N CYS A 456 -13.23 -12.69 -5.80
CA CYS A 456 -12.09 -12.40 -4.93
C CYS A 456 -11.03 -11.63 -5.70
N PHE A 457 -10.20 -10.91 -4.96
CA PHE A 457 -8.95 -10.38 -5.50
C PHE A 457 -7.94 -11.51 -5.69
N GLY A 458 -7.11 -11.39 -6.71
CA GLY A 458 -6.02 -12.30 -7.00
C GLY A 458 -4.78 -11.59 -7.53
N GLY A 459 -3.68 -12.33 -7.55
CA GLY A 459 -2.34 -11.82 -7.85
C GLY A 459 -1.63 -11.31 -6.60
N SER A 460 -0.31 -11.16 -6.68
CA SER A 460 0.56 -10.71 -5.58
C SER A 460 0.14 -9.37 -4.96
N ASN A 461 -0.45 -8.49 -5.77
CA ASN A 461 -0.86 -7.15 -5.38
C ASN A 461 -2.38 -6.91 -5.52
N SER A 462 -3.22 -7.96 -5.46
CA SER A 462 -4.67 -7.84 -5.69
C SER A 462 -5.04 -7.17 -7.04
N LEU A 463 -4.24 -7.39 -8.08
CA LEU A 463 -4.33 -6.69 -9.38
C LEU A 463 -5.43 -7.20 -10.31
N PHE A 464 -6.00 -8.37 -10.03
CA PHE A 464 -7.14 -8.88 -10.79
C PHE A 464 -8.24 -9.35 -9.87
N VAL A 465 -9.47 -9.34 -10.38
CA VAL A 465 -10.63 -9.95 -9.74
C VAL A 465 -10.90 -11.27 -10.44
N ALA A 466 -10.94 -12.36 -9.69
CA ALA A 466 -11.45 -13.63 -10.16
C ALA A 466 -12.92 -13.77 -9.73
N SER A 467 -13.80 -14.13 -10.67
CA SER A 467 -15.22 -14.34 -10.39
C SER A 467 -15.70 -15.64 -11.03
N GLY A 468 -16.46 -16.43 -10.28
CA GLY A 468 -17.18 -17.58 -10.84
C GLY A 468 -18.39 -17.15 -11.65
N SER A 469 -18.90 -18.03 -12.50
CA SER A 469 -20.14 -17.80 -13.27
C SER A 469 -20.96 -19.08 -13.33
N GLU A 470 -22.29 -18.98 -13.33
CA GLU A 470 -23.20 -20.14 -13.38
C GLU A 470 -23.08 -20.95 -14.68
N ASP A 471 -22.52 -20.36 -15.74
CA ASP A 471 -22.19 -21.07 -16.98
C ASP A 471 -20.88 -21.88 -16.90
N SER A 472 -20.42 -22.17 -15.68
CA SER A 472 -19.23 -22.97 -15.38
C SER A 472 -17.92 -22.36 -15.88
N GLN A 473 -17.89 -21.03 -16.07
CA GLN A 473 -16.70 -20.27 -16.40
C GLN A 473 -16.14 -19.54 -15.17
N VAL A 474 -14.82 -19.37 -15.14
CA VAL A 474 -14.15 -18.46 -14.20
C VAL A 474 -13.64 -17.29 -15.01
N MET A 475 -14.10 -16.09 -14.68
CA MET A 475 -13.66 -14.86 -15.31
C MET A 475 -12.57 -14.19 -14.51
N PHE A 476 -11.52 -13.76 -15.20
CA PHE A 476 -10.46 -12.91 -14.65
C PHE A 476 -10.64 -11.51 -15.22
N LEU A 477 -10.85 -10.54 -14.35
CA LEU A 477 -11.01 -9.13 -14.68
C LEU A 477 -9.78 -8.39 -14.19
N LEU A 478 -9.09 -7.68 -15.08
CA LEU A 478 -7.93 -6.90 -14.68
C LEU A 478 -8.37 -5.59 -14.03
N ILE A 479 -7.83 -5.28 -12.86
CA ILE A 479 -7.99 -3.97 -12.26
C ILE A 479 -6.88 -3.08 -12.82
N LEU A 480 -7.19 -2.36 -13.90
CA LEU A 480 -6.31 -1.32 -14.41
C LEU A 480 -6.48 -0.07 -13.54
N LEU A 481 -5.84 -0.05 -12.38
CA LEU A 481 -5.65 1.19 -11.63
C LEU A 481 -4.68 2.05 -12.43
N PHE A 482 -5.20 3.02 -13.16
CA PHE A 482 -4.38 4.11 -13.71
C PHE A 482 -3.88 4.94 -12.52
N PHE A 483 -2.71 4.60 -12.00
CA PHE A 483 -1.97 5.41 -11.02
C PHE A 483 -1.25 6.58 -11.69
#